data_AF-G6C4M8-F1
#
_entry.id   AF-G6C4M8-F1
#
_cell.length_a   1.000
_cell.length_b   1.000
_cell.length_c   1.000
_cell.angle_alpha   90.00
_cell.angle_beta   90.00
_cell.angle_gamma   90.00
#
_symmetry.space_group_name_H-M   'P 1'
#
loop_
_entity.id
_entity.type
_entity.pdbx_description
1 polymer ?
#
loop_
_entity_poly.entity_id
_entity_poly.type
_entity_poly.pdbx_seq_one_letter_code
_entity_poly.pdbx_strand_id
1 'polypeptide(L)'
;MKKNILEKLALILSVILFLIPNYIAPVCGPKEDGSHMACYFSGNMVMKLAVAIFVITLVMILLSKVKIVKIIGAIATIVLAAYVYMIPHGMSGLYNEMGKPFGFCKMDTMHCRIHHTFEIATGIAVVIGILMVFSLISTFLKKED
;
A
#
# COMPACT_ATOMS: atom_id res chain seq x y z
N MET A 1 0.50 -8.50 -24.00
CA MET A 1 0.64 -8.80 -22.55
C MET A 1 -0.06 -10.12 -22.22
N LYS A 2 0.59 -11.04 -21.48
CA LYS A 2 -0.08 -12.20 -20.88
C LYS A 2 -1.31 -11.73 -20.09
N LYS A 3 -2.39 -12.51 -20.10
CA LYS A 3 -3.66 -12.17 -19.44
C LYS A 3 -3.40 -11.84 -17.95
N ASN A 4 -3.82 -10.65 -17.55
CA ASN A 4 -3.72 -10.10 -16.18
C ASN A 4 -2.31 -9.99 -15.57
N ILE A 5 -1.28 -9.74 -16.40
CA ILE A 5 0.09 -9.64 -15.87
C ILE A 5 0.30 -8.43 -14.93
N LEU A 6 -0.36 -7.30 -15.18
CA LEU A 6 -0.24 -6.10 -14.33
C LEU A 6 -0.84 -6.35 -12.94
N GLU A 7 -2.01 -6.99 -12.89
CA GLU A 7 -2.71 -7.34 -11.66
C GLU A 7 -1.92 -8.37 -10.86
N LYS A 8 -1.29 -9.35 -11.54
CA LYS A 8 -0.41 -10.33 -10.87
C LYS A 8 0.83 -9.67 -10.25
N LEU A 9 1.45 -8.73 -10.95
CA LEU A 9 2.58 -7.97 -10.40
C LEU A 9 2.15 -7.12 -9.21
N ALA A 10 1.02 -6.41 -9.31
CA ALA A 10 0.46 -5.63 -8.21
C ALA A 10 0.10 -6.51 -6.99
N LEU A 11 -0.42 -7.72 -7.22
CA LEU A 11 -0.71 -8.68 -6.17
C LEU A 11 0.57 -9.10 -5.43
N ILE A 12 1.65 -9.44 -6.15
CA ILE A 12 2.94 -9.75 -5.51
C ILE A 12 3.48 -8.55 -4.73
N LEU A 13 3.44 -7.35 -5.31
CA LEU A 13 3.88 -6.13 -4.65
C LEU A 13 3.07 -5.81 -3.40
N SER A 14 1.77 -6.12 -3.37
CA SER A 14 0.93 -5.94 -2.17
C SER A 14 1.34 -6.86 -1.02
N VAL A 15 1.80 -8.09 -1.32
CA VAL A 15 2.37 -8.99 -0.30
C VAL A 15 3.68 -8.43 0.24
N ILE A 16 4.56 -7.93 -0.64
CA ILE A 16 5.81 -7.28 -0.21
C ILE A 16 5.49 -6.06 0.66
N LEU A 17 4.55 -5.22 0.23
CA LEU A 17 4.11 -4.03 0.97
C LEU A 17 3.62 -4.37 2.38
N PHE A 18 2.89 -5.47 2.54
CA PHE A 18 2.43 -5.98 3.83
C PHE A 18 3.59 -6.40 4.74
N LEU A 19 4.66 -6.98 4.19
CA LEU A 19 5.79 -7.48 4.97
C LEU A 19 6.79 -6.39 5.38
N ILE A 20 6.80 -5.23 4.71
CA ILE A 20 7.79 -4.17 4.97
C ILE A 20 7.81 -3.71 6.42
N PRO A 21 6.71 -3.28 7.05
CA PRO A 21 6.78 -2.59 8.33
C PRO A 21 7.19 -3.48 9.50
N ASN A 22 7.10 -4.81 9.37
CA ASN A 22 7.38 -5.76 10.46
C ASN A 22 8.53 -6.74 10.16
N TYR A 23 8.86 -7.00 8.89
CA TYR A 23 9.79 -8.09 8.55
C TYR A 23 10.95 -7.66 7.64
N ILE A 24 10.71 -6.81 6.64
CA ILE A 24 11.77 -6.44 5.66
C ILE A 24 12.55 -5.21 6.13
N ALA A 25 11.83 -4.18 6.56
CA ALA A 25 12.41 -2.92 7.04
C ALA A 25 11.59 -2.49 8.26
N PRO A 26 11.81 -3.11 9.43
CA PRO A 26 10.91 -2.97 10.56
C PRO A 26 10.85 -1.54 11.12
N VAL A 27 9.66 -1.14 11.58
CA VAL A 27 9.46 0.09 12.33
C VAL A 27 10.01 -0.02 13.75
N CYS A 28 9.97 1.08 14.51
CA CYS A 28 10.47 1.07 15.89
C CYS A 28 9.64 0.15 16.80
N GLY A 29 10.33 -0.53 17.71
CA GLY A 29 9.72 -1.29 18.79
C GLY A 29 9.02 -0.40 19.83
N PRO A 30 8.40 -1.02 20.85
CA PRO A 30 7.82 -0.29 21.97
C PRO A 30 8.90 0.51 22.72
N LYS A 31 8.49 1.61 23.33
CA LYS A 31 9.35 2.41 24.20
C LYS A 31 9.58 1.71 25.55
N GLU A 32 10.45 2.28 26.37
CA GLU A 32 10.73 1.83 27.74
C GLU A 32 9.47 1.79 28.62
N ASP A 33 8.52 2.72 28.41
CA ASP A 33 7.24 2.75 29.10
C ASP A 33 6.20 1.75 28.54
N GLY A 34 6.59 0.92 27.55
CA GLY A 34 5.73 -0.03 26.86
C GLY A 34 4.82 0.60 25.78
N SER A 35 4.79 1.94 25.65
CA SER A 35 3.97 2.61 24.64
C SER A 35 4.54 2.51 23.23
N HIS A 36 3.68 2.55 22.23
CA HIS A 36 4.08 2.50 20.82
C HIS A 36 4.33 3.91 20.23
N MET A 37 5.32 4.00 19.34
CA MET A 37 5.63 5.21 18.56
C MET A 37 4.66 5.40 17.39
N ALA A 38 4.59 6.61 16.81
CA ALA A 38 3.72 6.89 15.65
C ALA A 38 4.01 5.99 14.43
N CYS A 39 5.27 5.60 14.23
CA CYS A 39 5.67 4.70 13.15
C CYS A 39 5.05 3.30 13.27
N TYR A 40 4.79 2.81 14.49
CA TYR A 40 4.12 1.53 14.72
C TYR A 40 2.69 1.55 14.15
N PHE A 41 1.91 2.58 14.52
CA PHE A 41 0.55 2.74 14.00
C PHE A 41 0.53 2.94 12.49
N SER A 42 1.49 3.71 11.98
CA SER A 42 1.61 3.97 10.54
C SER A 42 1.96 2.70 9.77
N GLY A 43 2.90 1.91 10.30
CA GLY A 43 3.22 0.59 9.76
C GLY A 43 2.01 -0.34 9.74
N ASN A 44 1.28 -0.42 10.86
CA ASN A 44 0.06 -1.23 10.94
C ASN A 44 -1.03 -0.77 9.96
N MET A 45 -1.18 0.55 9.77
CA MET A 45 -2.12 1.10 8.79
C MET A 45 -1.71 0.75 7.36
N VAL A 46 -0.43 0.87 7.02
CA VAL A 46 0.12 0.44 5.72
C VAL A 46 -0.15 -1.05 5.49
N MET A 47 0.03 -1.90 6.50
CA MET A 47 -0.29 -3.32 6.41
C MET A 47 -1.77 -3.58 6.14
N LYS A 48 -2.68 -2.92 6.88
CA LYS A 48 -4.14 -3.03 6.65
C LYS A 48 -4.52 -2.63 5.22
N LEU A 49 -3.93 -1.56 4.69
CA LEU A 49 -4.14 -1.12 3.31
C LEU A 49 -3.55 -2.08 2.28
N ALA A 50 -2.37 -2.66 2.56
CA ALA A 50 -1.75 -3.66 1.72
C ALA A 50 -2.64 -4.91 1.59
N VAL A 51 -3.27 -5.35 2.68
CA VAL A 51 -4.26 -6.43 2.66
C VAL A 51 -5.48 -6.06 1.81
N ALA A 52 -6.00 -4.84 1.92
CA ALA A 52 -7.11 -4.38 1.09
C ALA A 52 -6.75 -4.39 -0.40
N ILE A 53 -5.56 -3.89 -0.77
CA ILE A 53 -5.04 -3.94 -2.14
C ILE A 53 -4.91 -5.39 -2.63
N PHE A 54 -4.38 -6.29 -1.80
CA PHE A 54 -4.25 -7.70 -2.12
C PHE A 54 -5.61 -8.33 -2.45
N VAL A 55 -6.62 -8.11 -1.60
CA VAL A 55 -7.97 -8.67 -1.82
C VAL A 55 -8.58 -8.11 -3.11
N ILE A 56 -8.50 -6.80 -3.34
CA ILE A 56 -9.05 -6.18 -4.56
C ILE A 56 -8.36 -6.72 -5.81
N THR A 57 -7.02 -6.76 -5.82
CA THR A 57 -6.26 -7.28 -6.97
C THR A 57 -6.51 -8.77 -7.21
N LEU A 58 -6.70 -9.56 -6.17
CA LEU A 58 -7.09 -10.97 -6.28
C LEU A 58 -8.48 -11.12 -6.92
N VAL A 59 -9.46 -10.32 -6.47
CA VAL A 59 -10.82 -10.31 -7.05
C VAL A 59 -10.78 -9.91 -8.53
N MET A 60 -9.98 -8.90 -8.91
CA MET A 60 -9.79 -8.51 -10.32
C MET A 60 -9.22 -9.64 -11.17
N ILE A 61 -8.32 -10.46 -10.63
CA ILE A 61 -7.74 -11.61 -11.34
C ILE A 61 -8.79 -12.71 -11.52
N LEU A 62 -9.51 -13.07 -10.46
CA LEU A 62 -10.53 -14.13 -10.46
C LEU A 62 -11.70 -13.77 -11.39
N LEU A 63 -12.17 -12.53 -11.34
CA LEU A 63 -13.29 -12.02 -12.14
C LEU A 63 -12.83 -11.29 -13.39
N SER A 64 -11.69 -11.65 -13.96
CA SER A 64 -11.06 -10.90 -15.06
C SER A 64 -11.84 -10.86 -16.38
N LYS A 65 -12.91 -11.64 -16.52
CA LYS A 65 -13.87 -11.52 -17.64
C LYS A 65 -14.84 -10.35 -17.46
N VAL A 66 -15.06 -9.89 -16.24
CA VAL A 66 -16.02 -8.85 -15.90
C VAL A 66 -15.32 -7.49 -15.94
N LYS A 67 -15.49 -6.76 -17.05
CA LYS A 67 -14.83 -5.47 -17.31
C LYS A 67 -15.06 -4.43 -16.19
N ILE A 68 -16.28 -4.33 -15.68
CA ILE A 68 -16.63 -3.36 -14.62
C ILE A 68 -15.84 -3.63 -13.32
N VAL A 69 -15.62 -4.90 -12.95
CA VAL A 69 -14.84 -5.27 -11.76
C VAL A 69 -13.39 -4.81 -11.89
N LYS A 70 -12.81 -4.93 -13.09
CA LYS A 70 -11.46 -4.45 -13.35
C LYS A 70 -11.33 -2.94 -13.22
N ILE A 71 -12.29 -2.20 -13.76
CA ILE A 71 -12.30 -0.74 -13.71
C ILE A 71 -12.41 -0.26 -12.26
N ILE A 72 -13.42 -0.74 -11.52
CA ILE A 72 -13.64 -0.36 -10.12
C ILE A 72 -12.46 -0.77 -9.25
N GLY A 73 -11.96 -1.99 -9.42
CA GLY A 73 -10.82 -2.50 -8.65
C GLY A 73 -9.53 -1.71 -8.91
N ALA A 74 -9.26 -1.33 -10.16
CA ALA A 74 -8.10 -0.50 -10.49
C ALA A 74 -8.21 0.90 -9.85
N ILE A 75 -9.37 1.56 -9.95
CA ILE A 75 -9.61 2.86 -9.33
C ILE A 75 -9.43 2.78 -7.81
N ALA A 76 -10.08 1.81 -7.16
CA ALA A 76 -9.97 1.60 -5.72
C ALA A 76 -8.51 1.38 -5.29
N THR A 77 -7.77 0.57 -6.04
CA THR A 77 -6.36 0.29 -5.74
C THR A 77 -5.47 1.52 -5.93
N ILE A 78 -5.73 2.37 -6.94
CA ILE A 78 -5.02 3.65 -7.12
C ILE A 78 -5.23 4.56 -5.91
N VAL A 79 -6.48 4.69 -5.44
CA VAL A 79 -6.80 5.51 -4.27
C VAL A 79 -6.12 4.97 -3.01
N LEU A 80 -6.16 3.66 -2.77
CA LEU A 80 -5.48 3.03 -1.63
C LEU A 80 -3.96 3.21 -1.70
N ALA A 81 -3.37 3.09 -2.90
CA ALA A 81 -1.94 3.30 -3.11
C ALA A 81 -1.52 4.75 -2.81
N ALA A 82 -2.31 5.72 -3.28
CA ALA A 82 -2.11 7.13 -2.94
C ALA A 82 -2.22 7.36 -1.43
N TYR A 83 -3.12 6.64 -0.76
CA TYR A 83 -3.27 6.73 0.69
C TYR A 83 -2.07 6.19 1.46
N VAL A 84 -1.51 5.05 1.03
CA VAL A 84 -0.26 4.51 1.55
C VAL A 84 0.89 5.51 1.37
N TYR A 85 0.92 6.25 0.26
CA TYR A 85 1.89 7.33 0.05
C TYR A 85 1.69 8.50 1.02
N MET A 86 0.45 8.90 1.31
CA MET A 86 0.14 10.05 2.17
C MET A 86 0.40 9.80 3.66
N ILE A 87 0.28 8.55 4.14
CA ILE A 87 0.39 8.20 5.57
C ILE A 87 1.74 8.62 6.17
N PRO A 88 2.90 8.22 5.63
CA PRO A 88 4.18 8.55 6.23
C PRO A 88 4.47 10.04 6.19
N HIS A 89 4.01 10.74 5.16
CA HIS A 89 4.20 12.17 4.96
C HIS A 89 3.29 13.03 5.87
N GLY A 90 2.46 12.43 6.72
CA GLY A 90 1.53 13.16 7.59
C GLY A 90 0.41 13.90 6.83
N MET A 91 0.26 13.64 5.53
CA MET A 91 -0.73 14.31 4.67
C MET A 91 -2.10 13.62 4.70
N SER A 92 -2.20 12.45 5.35
CA SER A 92 -3.44 11.64 5.39
C SER A 92 -4.59 12.32 6.14
N GLY A 93 -4.31 13.30 7.00
CA GLY A 93 -5.31 13.92 7.89
C GLY A 93 -5.91 12.95 8.92
N LEU A 94 -5.37 11.73 9.03
CA LEU A 94 -5.85 10.71 9.94
C LEU A 94 -5.14 10.72 11.27
N TYR A 95 -5.88 10.30 12.28
CA TYR A 95 -5.40 10.01 13.62
C TYR A 95 -5.51 8.52 13.90
N ASN A 96 -4.54 8.00 14.62
CA ASN A 96 -4.54 6.63 15.09
C ASN A 96 -5.52 6.44 16.25
N GLU A 97 -5.64 5.19 16.71
CA GLU A 97 -6.53 4.77 17.81
C GLU A 97 -6.25 5.49 19.14
N MET A 98 -5.10 6.16 19.27
CA MET A 98 -4.72 6.96 20.44
C MET A 98 -4.85 8.48 20.20
N GLY A 99 -5.53 8.89 19.13
CA GLY A 99 -5.71 10.31 18.79
C GLY A 99 -4.42 11.01 18.35
N LYS A 100 -3.39 10.28 17.95
CA LYS A 100 -2.13 10.84 17.43
C LYS A 100 -2.06 10.73 15.92
N PRO A 101 -1.50 11.72 15.22
CA PRO A 101 -1.39 11.66 13.76
C PRO A 101 -0.52 10.48 13.34
N PHE A 102 -0.87 9.86 12.21
CA PHE A 102 0.04 8.94 11.54
C PHE A 102 1.26 9.68 10.98
N GLY A 103 2.39 8.99 10.93
CA GLY A 103 3.67 9.52 10.48
C GLY A 103 4.85 8.66 10.93
N PHE A 104 6.05 9.05 10.52
CA PHE A 104 7.30 8.41 10.93
C PHE A 104 7.98 9.13 12.12
N CYS A 105 8.98 8.48 12.71
CA CYS A 105 9.71 9.05 13.83
C CYS A 105 10.60 10.22 13.40
N LYS A 106 10.63 11.28 14.22
CA LYS A 106 11.35 12.52 13.92
C LYS A 106 12.88 12.38 13.92
N MET A 107 13.41 11.51 14.78
CA MET A 107 14.85 11.30 14.93
C MET A 107 15.39 10.33 13.87
N ASP A 108 16.49 10.70 13.20
CA ASP A 108 17.07 9.92 12.10
C ASP A 108 17.72 8.61 12.56
N THR A 109 18.09 8.52 13.85
CA THR A 109 18.66 7.31 14.47
C THR A 109 17.61 6.25 14.82
N MET A 110 16.34 6.50 14.54
CA MET A 110 15.25 5.56 14.83
C MET A 110 15.19 4.47 13.76
N HIS A 111 14.85 3.24 14.15
CA HIS A 111 14.80 2.08 13.24
C HIS A 111 13.99 2.33 11.96
N CYS A 112 12.82 2.97 12.05
CA CYS A 112 11.99 3.24 10.87
C CYS A 112 12.65 4.21 9.86
N ARG A 113 13.63 5.01 10.30
CA ARG A 113 14.42 5.92 9.45
C ARG A 113 15.65 5.20 8.91
N ILE A 114 16.40 4.50 9.77
CA ILE A 114 17.58 3.72 9.38
C ILE A 114 17.24 2.67 8.32
N HIS A 115 16.10 1.98 8.46
CA HIS A 115 15.67 0.97 7.51
C HIS A 115 14.93 1.53 6.28
N HIS A 116 14.78 2.86 6.17
CA HIS A 116 14.03 3.51 5.09
C HIS A 116 12.61 2.92 4.90
N THR A 117 11.99 2.43 5.98
CA THR A 117 10.75 1.63 5.94
C THR A 117 9.66 2.27 5.08
N PHE A 118 9.41 3.55 5.32
CA PHE A 118 8.33 4.26 4.66
C PHE A 118 8.71 4.76 3.27
N GLU A 119 9.98 4.99 2.97
CA GLU A 119 10.44 5.30 1.61
C GLU A 119 10.26 4.08 0.71
N ILE A 120 10.61 2.89 1.19
CA ILE A 120 10.41 1.63 0.47
C ILE A 120 8.90 1.35 0.29
N ALA A 121 8.11 1.50 1.36
CA ALA A 121 6.66 1.28 1.30
C ALA A 121 5.95 2.26 0.34
N THR A 122 6.29 3.55 0.40
CA THR A 122 5.74 4.55 -0.53
C THR A 122 6.19 4.31 -1.97
N GLY A 123 7.45 3.93 -2.19
CA GLY A 123 7.96 3.55 -3.52
C GLY A 123 7.16 2.39 -4.12
N ILE A 124 6.93 1.33 -3.35
CA ILE A 124 6.13 0.18 -3.79
C ILE A 124 4.68 0.59 -4.07
N ALA A 125 4.07 1.40 -3.20
CA ALA A 125 2.71 1.90 -3.42
C ALA A 125 2.59 2.70 -4.72
N VAL A 126 3.57 3.57 -5.02
CA VAL A 126 3.61 4.33 -6.29
C VAL A 126 3.68 3.38 -7.48
N VAL A 127 4.54 2.34 -7.43
CA VAL A 127 4.62 1.34 -8.50
C VAL A 127 3.30 0.60 -8.68
N ILE A 128 2.64 0.19 -7.60
CA ILE A 128 1.30 -0.43 -7.65
C ILE A 128 0.30 0.52 -8.33
N GLY A 129 0.28 1.79 -7.93
CA GLY A 129 -0.59 2.81 -8.53
C GLY A 129 -0.38 2.94 -10.04
N ILE A 130 0.88 3.02 -10.48
CA ILE A 130 1.24 3.09 -11.91
C ILE A 130 0.77 1.84 -12.66
N LEU A 131 0.99 0.63 -12.11
CA LEU A 131 0.52 -0.62 -12.70
C LEU A 131 -1.01 -0.64 -12.86
N MET A 132 -1.75 -0.09 -11.89
CA MET A 132 -3.21 0.00 -11.96
C MET A 132 -3.69 1.04 -12.95
N VAL A 133 -3.00 2.16 -13.12
CA VAL A 133 -3.28 3.12 -14.20
C VAL A 133 -3.13 2.45 -15.57
N PHE A 134 -2.05 1.70 -15.78
CA PHE A 134 -1.87 0.95 -17.03
C PHE A 134 -2.94 -0.15 -17.19
N SER A 135 -3.33 -0.84 -16.12
CA SER A 135 -4.41 -1.84 -16.16
C SER A 135 -5.73 -1.18 -16.56
N LEU A 136 -6.06 -0.01 -16.00
CA LEU A 136 -7.24 0.76 -16.31
C LEU A 136 -7.27 1.18 -17.79
N ILE A 137 -6.19 1.79 -18.29
CA ILE A 137 -6.05 2.18 -19.70
C ILE A 137 -6.20 0.96 -20.61
N SER A 138 -5.51 -0.14 -20.30
CA SER A 138 -5.59 -1.38 -21.09
C SER A 138 -6.99 -2.01 -21.11
N THR A 139 -7.77 -1.79 -20.04
CA THR A 139 -9.14 -2.29 -19.92
C THR A 139 -10.11 -1.47 -20.77
N PHE A 140 -9.89 -0.15 -20.89
CA PHE A 140 -10.66 0.71 -21.79
C PHE A 140 -10.32 0.50 -23.27
N LEU A 141 -9.04 0.25 -23.60
CA LEU A 141 -8.60 0.06 -24.98
C LEU A 141 -8.97 -1.31 -25.58
N LYS A 142 -9.31 -2.30 -24.74
CA LYS A 142 -9.85 -3.56 -25.25
C LYS A 142 -11.25 -3.32 -25.80
N LYS A 143 -11.38 -3.42 -27.12
CA LYS A 143 -12.68 -3.57 -27.79
C LYS A 143 -13.40 -4.79 -27.20
N GLU A 144 -14.70 -4.63 -26.99
CA GLU A 144 -15.58 -5.75 -26.67
C GLU A 144 -15.62 -6.63 -27.92
N ASP A 145 -15.02 -7.82 -27.82
CA ASP A 145 -15.19 -8.90 -28.78
C ASP A 145 -16.59 -9.51 -28.63
#